data_AF-A0A391NVF5-F1
#
_entry.id   AF-A0A391NVF5-F1
#
_cell.length_a   1.000
_cell.length_b   1.000
_cell.length_c   1.000
_cell.angle_alpha   90.00
_cell.angle_beta   90.00
_cell.angle_gamma   90.00
#
_symmetry.space_group_name_H-M   'P 1'
#
loop_
_entity.id
_entity.type
_entity.pdbx_description
1 polymer ?
#
loop_
_entity_poly.entity_id
_entity_poly.type
_entity_poly.pdbx_seq_one_letter_code
_entity_poly.pdbx_strand_id
1 'polypeptide(L)'
;MMPLIRSVSLLGVPTFPTEIQHNPRFLVFQNVIYNLADGTTKDIEVSDYIVETLDWSYDEANIDPTVYENIKASFTQVFNDNELLTSSMLMWLAYNLTGETREDMFMVHLGSSAGNGKSTLSKVFEKCFGMYHVTLGMYLSMYMSPPH
;
A
#
# COMPACT_ATOMS: atom_id res chain seq x y z
N MET A 1 -6.59 26.65 -8.66
CA MET A 1 -5.44 27.44 -8.19
C MET A 1 -5.22 27.08 -6.74
N MET A 2 -4.48 26.00 -6.47
CA MET A 2 -4.06 25.65 -5.12
C MET A 2 -2.99 26.66 -4.68
N PRO A 3 -2.99 27.13 -3.43
CA PRO A 3 -1.86 27.92 -2.95
C PRO A 3 -0.64 27.00 -2.95
N LEU A 4 0.40 27.36 -3.70
CA LEU A 4 1.72 26.79 -3.50
C LEU A 4 2.04 26.96 -2.01
N ILE A 5 2.16 25.86 -1.29
CA ILE A 5 2.87 25.82 -0.02
C ILE A 5 4.21 26.45 -0.33
N ARG A 6 4.42 27.67 0.16
CA ARG A 6 5.68 28.40 0.02
C ARG A 6 6.78 27.41 0.38
N SER A 7 7.77 27.27 -0.50
CA SER A 7 9.00 26.56 -0.20
C SER A 7 9.64 27.22 1.02
N VAL A 8 9.25 26.77 2.22
CA VAL A 8 10.01 27.02 3.42
C VAL A 8 11.33 26.33 3.14
N SER A 9 12.39 27.13 3.05
CA SER A 9 13.73 26.62 2.82
C SER A 9 14.08 25.67 3.96
N LEU A 10 13.89 24.37 3.72
CA LEU A 10 14.25 23.27 4.63
C LEU A 10 15.76 23.24 4.93
N LEU A 11 16.55 23.99 4.17
CA LEU A 11 17.99 24.21 4.37
C LEU A 11 18.33 25.06 5.61
N GLY A 12 17.34 25.65 6.28
CA GLY A 12 17.54 26.47 7.49
C GLY A 12 17.51 25.68 8.80
N VAL A 13 17.16 24.39 8.77
CA VAL A 13 17.09 23.54 9.97
C VAL A 13 18.35 22.67 10.02
N PRO A 14 19.28 22.89 10.97
CA PRO A 14 20.57 22.18 11.02
C PRO A 14 20.44 20.65 11.17
N THR A 15 19.26 20.16 11.54
CA THR A 15 18.91 18.77 11.85
C THR A 15 17.95 18.14 10.83
N PHE A 16 17.71 18.80 9.69
CA PHE A 16 16.68 18.41 8.71
C PHE A 16 16.70 16.92 8.28
N PRO A 17 17.84 16.22 8.10
CA PRO A 17 17.82 14.79 7.77
C PRO A 17 17.42 13.89 8.95
N THR A 18 17.67 14.30 10.19
CA THR A 18 17.39 13.50 11.40
C THR A 18 15.95 13.59 11.90
N GLU A 19 15.19 14.60 11.44
CA GLU A 19 13.81 14.86 11.89
C GLU A 19 12.74 14.30 10.94
N ILE A 20 13.13 13.79 9.76
CA ILE A 20 12.20 13.07 8.88
C ILE A 20 11.79 11.78 9.59
N GLN A 21 10.69 11.87 10.33
CA GLN A 21 10.20 10.77 11.14
C GLN A 21 9.33 9.87 10.26
N HIS A 22 9.98 8.93 9.58
CA HIS A 22 9.27 7.89 8.84
C HIS A 22 8.72 6.85 9.83
N ASN A 23 7.48 7.04 10.29
CA ASN A 23 6.78 5.99 11.04
C ASN A 23 6.18 5.00 10.03
N PRO A 24 6.68 3.74 9.97
CA PRO A 24 6.20 2.73 9.02
C PRO A 24 4.71 2.42 9.16
N ARG A 25 4.09 2.75 10.29
CA ARG A 25 2.66 2.48 10.51
C ARG A 25 1.75 3.63 10.06
N PHE A 26 2.32 4.73 9.58
CA PHE A 26 1.56 5.88 9.13
C PHE A 26 1.35 5.81 7.62
N LEU A 27 0.09 5.70 7.23
CA LEU A 27 -0.35 5.87 5.87
C LEU A 27 -0.83 7.32 5.71
N VAL A 28 -0.12 8.10 4.90
CA VAL A 28 -0.33 9.55 4.82
C VAL A 28 -1.16 9.91 3.59
N PHE A 29 -2.37 10.40 3.81
CA PHE A 29 -3.26 10.95 2.77
C PHE A 29 -3.02 12.46 2.61
N GLN A 30 -3.67 13.11 1.64
CA GLN A 30 -3.53 14.56 1.46
C GLN A 30 -4.05 15.40 2.63
N ASN A 31 -4.98 14.84 3.41
CA ASN A 31 -5.69 15.56 4.47
C ASN A 31 -5.39 15.03 5.89
N VAL A 32 -5.03 13.75 6.03
CA VAL A 32 -4.85 13.10 7.34
C VAL A 32 -3.73 12.06 7.30
N ILE A 33 -3.20 11.76 8.48
CA ILE A 33 -2.37 10.59 8.75
C ILE A 33 -3.28 9.49 9.30
N TYR A 34 -3.24 8.31 8.69
CA TYR A 34 -3.95 7.13 9.16
C TYR A 34 -2.96 6.16 9.81
N ASN A 35 -3.21 5.77 11.07
CA ASN A 35 -2.37 4.82 11.79
C ASN A 35 -2.85 3.39 11.55
N LEU A 36 -2.05 2.61 10.81
CA LEU A 36 -2.33 1.22 10.50
C LEU A 36 -2.37 0.29 11.73
N ALA A 37 -1.84 0.72 12.88
CA ALA A 37 -1.81 -0.10 14.09
C ALA A 37 -3.15 -0.17 14.82
N ASP A 38 -3.86 0.96 14.87
CA ASP A 38 -5.07 1.14 15.68
C ASP A 38 -6.26 1.69 14.89
N GLY A 39 -6.06 2.05 13.62
CA GLY A 39 -7.08 2.56 12.71
C GLY A 39 -7.48 4.01 12.97
N THR A 40 -6.72 4.75 13.78
CA THR A 40 -7.03 6.14 14.10
C THR A 40 -6.51 7.11 13.05
N THR A 41 -7.16 8.27 12.93
CA THR A 41 -6.73 9.37 12.06
C THR A 41 -6.28 10.58 12.85
N LYS A 42 -5.31 11.30 12.30
CA LYS A 42 -4.77 12.56 12.83
C LYS A 42 -4.68 13.58 11.70
N ASP A 43 -4.98 14.85 11.97
CA ASP A 43 -4.67 15.95 11.05
C ASP A 43 -3.14 16.09 10.87
N ILE A 44 -2.72 16.54 9.68
CA ILE A 44 -1.31 16.74 9.35
C ILE A 44 -0.83 18.08 9.92
N GLU A 45 0.21 18.03 10.73
CA GLU A 45 0.87 19.20 11.31
C GLU A 45 2.27 19.38 10.72
N VAL A 46 2.80 20.60 10.73
CA VAL A 46 4.16 20.89 10.23
C VAL A 46 5.22 20.10 10.99
N SER A 47 4.99 19.83 12.28
CA SER A 47 5.85 19.03 13.15
C SER A 47 5.81 17.54 12.86
N ASP A 48 4.97 17.06 11.94
CA ASP A 48 4.98 15.66 11.51
C ASP A 48 6.07 15.38 10.46
N TYR A 49 6.72 16.42 9.92
CA TYR A 49 7.83 16.30 8.95
C TYR A 49 7.53 15.39 7.75
N ILE A 50 6.26 15.34 7.34
CA ILE A 50 5.79 14.59 6.18
C ILE A 50 6.36 15.18 4.90
N VAL A 51 7.03 14.35 4.11
CA VAL A 51 7.62 14.73 2.81
C VAL A 51 6.73 14.29 1.64
N GLU A 52 6.03 13.16 1.79
CA GLU A 52 5.23 12.54 0.75
C GLU A 52 3.86 12.13 1.29
N THR A 53 2.84 12.22 0.43
CA THR A 53 1.48 11.79 0.70
C THR A 53 0.95 10.99 -0.49
N LEU A 54 -0.09 10.18 -0.27
CA LEU A 54 -0.92 9.68 -1.36
C LEU A 54 -1.52 10.84 -2.17
N ASP A 55 -1.91 10.57 -3.41
CA ASP A 55 -2.46 11.54 -4.35
C ASP A 55 -3.97 11.79 -4.17
N TRP A 56 -4.56 11.21 -3.13
CA TRP A 56 -5.98 11.33 -2.79
C TRP A 56 -6.21 11.53 -1.29
N SER A 57 -7.38 12.07 -0.95
CA SER A 57 -7.81 12.37 0.42
C SER A 57 -8.60 11.22 1.03
N TYR A 58 -8.37 10.93 2.31
CA TYR A 58 -9.19 9.98 3.07
C TYR A 58 -10.56 10.59 3.36
N ASP A 59 -11.63 9.83 3.08
CA ASP A 59 -13.00 10.25 3.27
C ASP A 59 -13.88 9.08 3.73
N GLU A 60 -13.87 8.84 5.03
CA GLU A 60 -14.64 7.76 5.65
C GLU A 60 -16.16 8.03 5.62
N ALA A 61 -16.54 9.31 5.63
CA ALA A 61 -17.95 9.70 5.68
C ALA A 61 -18.69 9.44 4.36
N ASN A 62 -17.98 9.43 3.23
CA ASN A 62 -18.55 9.27 1.89
C ASN A 62 -18.26 7.89 1.25
N ILE A 63 -18.03 6.85 2.07
CA ILE A 63 -17.91 5.48 1.55
C ILE A 63 -19.29 5.00 1.10
N ASP A 64 -19.44 4.75 -0.21
CA ASP A 64 -20.63 4.08 -0.76
C ASP A 64 -20.65 2.60 -0.34
N PRO A 65 -21.62 2.16 0.48
CA PRO A 65 -21.68 0.78 0.95
C PRO A 65 -21.84 -0.23 -0.18
N THR A 66 -22.51 0.15 -1.27
CA THR A 66 -22.72 -0.72 -2.44
C THR A 66 -21.40 -0.96 -3.16
N VAL A 67 -20.61 0.11 -3.35
CA VAL A 67 -19.28 0.01 -3.96
C VAL A 67 -18.35 -0.81 -3.07
N TYR A 68 -18.38 -0.59 -1.76
CA TYR A 68 -17.59 -1.35 -0.79
C TYR A 68 -17.88 -2.85 -0.87
N GLU A 69 -19.15 -3.26 -0.80
CA GLU A 69 -19.54 -4.67 -0.87
C GLU A 69 -19.20 -5.29 -2.24
N ASN A 70 -19.33 -4.53 -3.33
CA ASN A 70 -18.92 -5.00 -4.66
C ASN A 70 -17.41 -5.26 -4.77
N ILE A 71 -16.59 -4.39 -4.18
CA ILE A 71 -15.12 -4.57 -4.12
C ILE A 71 -14.80 -5.81 -3.29
N LYS A 72 -15.41 -5.94 -2.11
CA LYS A 72 -15.22 -7.09 -1.22
C LYS A 72 -15.61 -8.41 -1.91
N ALA A 73 -16.76 -8.46 -2.56
CA ALA A 73 -17.21 -9.62 -3.33
C ALA A 73 -16.23 -9.95 -4.48
N SER A 74 -15.77 -8.94 -5.21
CA SER A 74 -14.80 -9.12 -6.30
C SER A 74 -13.48 -9.72 -5.79
N PHE A 75 -13.01 -9.27 -4.63
CA PHE A 75 -11.78 -9.78 -4.02
C PHE A 75 -11.96 -11.24 -3.58
N THR A 76 -13.09 -11.56 -2.92
CA THR A 76 -13.40 -12.93 -2.51
C THR A 76 -13.49 -13.88 -3.70
N GLN A 77 -14.08 -13.44 -4.81
CA GLN A 77 -14.17 -14.21 -6.05
C GLN A 77 -12.79 -14.55 -6.65
N VAL A 78 -11.82 -13.62 -6.60
CA VAL A 78 -10.44 -13.87 -7.08
C VAL A 78 -9.75 -15.03 -6.34
N PHE A 79 -10.20 -15.29 -5.12
CA PHE A 79 -9.75 -16.38 -4.25
C PHE A 79 -10.73 -17.55 -4.19
N ASN A 80 -11.55 -17.75 -5.23
CA ASN A 80 -12.53 -18.85 -5.35
C ASN A 80 -13.53 -18.87 -4.17
N ASP A 81 -14.01 -17.69 -3.80
CA ASP A 81 -14.95 -17.48 -2.69
C ASP A 81 -14.43 -17.98 -1.33
N ASN A 82 -13.10 -18.06 -1.19
CA ASN A 82 -12.45 -18.46 0.04
C ASN A 82 -12.10 -17.25 0.91
N GLU A 83 -12.88 -17.02 1.96
CA GLU A 83 -12.70 -15.89 2.88
C GLU A 83 -11.36 -15.93 3.63
N LEU A 84 -10.85 -17.13 3.96
CA LEU A 84 -9.55 -17.27 4.65
C LEU A 84 -8.40 -16.83 3.74
N LEU A 85 -8.43 -17.22 2.47
CA LEU A 85 -7.42 -16.80 1.50
C LEU A 85 -7.53 -15.29 1.20
N THR A 86 -8.75 -14.78 1.13
CA THR A 86 -9.02 -13.35 0.88
C THR A 86 -8.50 -12.50 2.04
N SER A 87 -8.83 -12.85 3.28
CA SER A 87 -8.34 -12.15 4.47
C SER A 87 -6.83 -12.26 4.63
N SER A 88 -6.24 -13.43 4.34
CA SER A 88 -4.78 -13.62 4.34
C SER A 88 -4.09 -12.73 3.31
N MET A 89 -4.66 -12.60 2.10
CA MET A 89 -4.14 -11.69 1.08
C MET A 89 -4.25 -10.22 1.51
N LEU A 90 -5.40 -9.80 2.03
CA LEU A 90 -5.59 -8.42 2.48
C LEU A 90 -4.62 -8.08 3.62
N MET A 91 -4.40 -9.01 4.54
CA MET A 91 -3.43 -8.85 5.62
C MET A 91 -1.99 -8.78 5.09
N TRP A 92 -1.66 -9.58 4.07
CA TRP A 92 -0.38 -9.49 3.37
C TRP A 92 -0.20 -8.12 2.72
N LEU A 93 -1.20 -7.60 1.99
CA LEU A 93 -1.13 -6.26 1.38
C LEU A 93 -0.99 -5.16 2.44
N ALA A 94 -1.73 -5.25 3.56
CA ALA A 94 -1.61 -4.31 4.67
C ALA A 94 -0.21 -4.34 5.31
N TYR A 95 0.37 -5.53 5.46
CA TYR A 95 1.76 -5.67 5.94
C TYR A 95 2.76 -4.96 5.01
N ASN A 96 2.61 -5.12 3.68
CA ASN A 96 3.49 -4.45 2.71
C ASN A 96 3.43 -2.91 2.81
N LEU A 97 2.26 -2.33 3.13
CA LEU A 97 2.14 -0.88 3.33
C LEU A 97 2.98 -0.36 4.50
N THR A 98 3.37 -1.23 5.44
CA THR A 98 4.21 -0.82 6.56
C THR A 98 5.70 -0.74 6.20
N GLY A 99 6.12 -1.34 5.09
CA GLY A 99 7.55 -1.50 4.77
C GLY A 99 8.33 -2.38 5.76
N GLU A 100 7.64 -3.03 6.70
CA GLU A 100 8.25 -4.01 7.61
C GLU A 100 8.71 -5.24 6.83
N THR A 101 9.85 -5.80 7.22
CA THR A 101 10.45 -6.98 6.56
C THR A 101 10.73 -8.13 7.52
N ARG A 102 10.47 -7.95 8.82
CA ARG A 102 10.75 -8.94 9.87
C ARG A 102 10.29 -10.38 9.59
N GLU A 103 9.21 -10.56 8.82
CA GLU A 103 8.67 -11.89 8.57
C GLU A 103 9.37 -12.62 7.41
N ASP A 104 10.26 -11.94 6.67
CA ASP A 104 11.01 -12.50 5.53
C ASP A 104 10.13 -13.27 4.53
N MET A 105 8.91 -12.76 4.29
CA MET A 105 7.91 -13.41 3.45
C MET A 105 7.90 -12.82 2.04
N PHE A 106 7.56 -13.65 1.07
CA PHE A 106 7.14 -13.22 -0.26
C PHE A 106 5.97 -14.09 -0.71
N MET A 107 5.05 -13.52 -1.50
CA MET A 107 3.87 -14.24 -1.96
C MET A 107 3.95 -14.51 -3.46
N VAL A 108 3.78 -15.78 -3.85
CA VAL A 108 3.69 -16.19 -5.25
C VAL A 108 2.26 -16.57 -5.59
N HIS A 109 1.65 -15.81 -6.49
CA HIS A 109 0.32 -16.12 -7.02
C HIS A 109 0.44 -17.06 -8.23
N LEU A 110 0.26 -18.35 -7.98
CA LEU A 110 0.20 -19.35 -9.06
C LEU A 110 -1.24 -19.53 -9.56
N GLY A 111 -1.39 -19.65 -10.88
CA GLY A 111 -2.66 -19.97 -11.52
C GLY A 111 -2.39 -20.76 -12.79
N SER A 112 -3.12 -21.85 -12.98
CA SER A 112 -3.02 -22.71 -14.16
C SER A 112 -3.62 -22.07 -15.43
N SER A 113 -4.44 -21.04 -15.26
CA SER A 113 -5.15 -20.35 -16.34
C SER A 113 -5.00 -18.84 -16.21
N ALA A 114 -4.72 -18.15 -17.32
CA ALA A 114 -4.82 -16.70 -17.38
C ALA A 114 -6.29 -16.27 -17.19
N GLY A 115 -6.53 -15.19 -16.45
CA GLY A 115 -7.86 -14.58 -16.32
C GLY A 115 -8.54 -14.63 -14.95
N ASN A 116 -7.93 -15.24 -13.93
CA ASN A 116 -8.53 -15.35 -12.58
C ASN A 116 -8.48 -14.04 -11.75
N GLY A 117 -8.31 -12.87 -12.38
CA GLY A 117 -8.30 -11.57 -11.69
C GLY A 117 -7.13 -11.31 -10.74
N LYS A 118 -6.11 -12.18 -10.66
CA LYS A 118 -4.98 -12.00 -9.73
C LYS A 118 -4.15 -10.76 -10.04
N SER A 119 -3.95 -10.46 -11.32
CA SER A 119 -3.34 -9.19 -11.76
C SER A 119 -4.21 -7.97 -11.43
N THR A 120 -5.52 -8.14 -11.26
CA THR A 120 -6.42 -7.04 -10.88
C THR A 120 -6.13 -6.57 -9.45
N LEU A 121 -5.81 -7.48 -8.52
CA LEU A 121 -5.42 -7.11 -7.15
C LEU A 121 -4.18 -6.23 -7.13
N SER A 122 -3.13 -6.61 -7.86
CA SER A 122 -1.90 -5.81 -7.97
C SER A 122 -2.17 -4.44 -8.58
N LYS A 123 -3.03 -4.35 -9.60
CA LYS A 123 -3.43 -3.07 -10.20
C LYS A 123 -4.26 -2.19 -9.27
N VAL A 124 -5.15 -2.78 -8.46
CA VAL A 124 -5.91 -2.03 -7.45
C VAL A 124 -4.96 -1.48 -6.40
N PHE A 125 -4.03 -2.31 -5.91
CA PHE A 125 -3.03 -1.89 -4.93
C PHE A 125 -2.13 -0.77 -5.48
N GLU A 126 -1.62 -0.92 -6.71
CA GLU A 126 -0.87 0.12 -7.41
C GLU A 126 -1.66 1.42 -7.55
N LYS A 127 -2.95 1.33 -7.90
CA LYS A 127 -3.80 2.52 -8.05
C LYS A 127 -4.06 3.24 -6.73
N CYS A 128 -4.26 2.50 -5.64
CA CYS A 128 -4.55 3.09 -4.33
C CYS A 128 -3.29 3.58 -3.60
N PHE A 129 -2.17 2.89 -3.80
CA PHE A 129 -0.95 3.02 -2.99
C PHE A 129 0.30 3.07 -3.86
N GLY A 130 0.26 3.77 -5.00
CA GLY A 130 1.31 3.73 -6.02
C GLY A 130 2.73 4.02 -5.51
N MET A 131 2.88 4.92 -4.53
CA MET A 131 4.18 5.21 -3.90
C MET A 131 4.78 4.01 -3.14
N TYR A 132 3.96 3.04 -2.74
CA TYR A 132 4.35 1.79 -2.06
C TYR A 132 4.47 0.61 -3.04
N HIS A 133 4.33 0.84 -4.34
CA HIS A 133 4.32 -0.22 -5.36
C HIS A 133 5.45 -0.02 -6.38
N VAL A 134 6.17 -1.11 -6.65
CA VAL A 134 7.12 -1.17 -7.76
C VAL A 134 6.95 -2.48 -8.52
N THR A 135 6.87 -2.40 -9.85
CA THR A 135 6.87 -3.58 -10.73
C THR A 135 8.29 -3.91 -11.16
N LEU A 136 8.73 -5.14 -10.86
CA LEU A 136 10.04 -5.64 -11.23
C LEU A 136 9.92 -6.66 -12.37
N GLY A 137 10.65 -6.42 -13.46
CA GLY A 137 10.81 -7.41 -14.52
C GLY A 137 11.83 -8.47 -14.10
N MET A 138 11.37 -9.71 -13.87
CA MET A 138 12.24 -10.83 -13.48
C MET A 138 12.46 -11.81 -14.63
N TYR A 139 13.71 -12.23 -14.83
CA TYR A 139 14.07 -13.39 -15.66
C TYR A 139 14.35 -14.57 -14.74
N LEU A 140 13.51 -15.62 -14.83
CA LEU A 140 13.72 -16.86 -14.08
C LEU A 140 14.49 -17.85 -14.97
N SER A 141 15.77 -18.08 -14.68
CA SER A 141 16.53 -19.17 -15.30
C SER A 141 16.53 -20.38 -14.37
N MET A 142 15.85 -21.47 -14.75
CA MET A 142 15.98 -22.75 -14.05
C MET A 142 17.16 -23.52 -14.66
N TYR A 143 18.23 -23.70 -13.88
CA TYR A 143 19.25 -24.71 -14.18
C TYR A 143 18.69 -26.07 -13.78
N MET A 144 18.32 -26.90 -14.75
CA MET A 144 18.06 -28.30 -14.49
C MET A 144 19.41 -29.01 -14.40
N SER A 145 19.75 -29.52 -13.21
CA SER A 145 20.88 -30.45 -13.08
C SER A 145 20.60 -31.70 -13.93
N PRO A 146 21.58 -32.22 -14.67
CA PRO A 146 21.40 -33.42 -15.45
C PRO A 146 21.04 -34.61 -14.53
N PRO A 147 20.18 -35.53 -14.97
CA PRO A 147 19.85 -36.71 -14.19
C PRO A 147 21.13 -37.53 -13.93
N HIS A 148 21.34 -37.89 -12.66
CA HIS A 148 22.41 -38.80 -12.22
C HIS A 148 22.12 -40.24 -12.60
#